data_AF-A0A090S3Z1-F1
#
_entry.id   AF-A0A090S3Z1-F1
#
_cell.length_a   1.000
_cell.length_b   1.000
_cell.length_c   1.000
_cell.angle_alpha   90.00
_cell.angle_beta   90.00
_cell.angle_gamma   90.00
#
_symmetry.space_group_name_H-M   'P 1'
#
loop_
_entity.id
_entity.type
_entity.pdbx_description
1 polymer ?
#
loop_
_entity_poly.entity_id
_entity_poly.type
_entity_poly.pdbx_seq_one_letter_code
_entity_poly.pdbx_strand_id
1 'polypeptide(L)' 'MLADEPTGALDSKTGEEIVELFHHLNQQGQTIIIITHDDEVASQAQRILRIRDGKLIADLSSHESKGAA' A
#
# COMPACT_ATOMS: atom_id res chain seq x y z
N MET A 1 6.02 5.38 -9.01
CA MET A 1 7.14 5.17 -8.06
C MET A 1 7.05 3.77 -7.48
N LEU A 2 8.19 3.11 -7.31
CA LEU A 2 8.31 1.82 -6.61
C LEU A 2 9.10 2.07 -5.32
N ALA A 3 8.57 1.63 -4.19
CA ALA A 3 9.22 1.75 -2.89
C ALA A 3 9.32 0.37 -2.25
N ASP A 4 10.55 -0.08 -1.97
CA ASP A 4 10.84 -1.39 -1.37
C ASP A 4 11.10 -1.22 0.12
N GLU A 5 10.19 -1.73 0.95
CA GLU A 5 10.18 -1.60 2.42
C GLU A 5 10.51 -0.19 2.95
N PRO A 6 9.84 0.88 2.47
CA PRO A 6 10.23 2.27 2.74
C PRO A 6 10.11 2.69 4.21
N THR A 7 9.37 1.95 5.03
CA THR A 7 9.12 2.25 6.44
C THR A 7 9.81 1.27 7.40
N GLY A 8 10.47 0.22 6.91
CA GLY A 8 10.95 -0.89 7.76
C GLY A 8 12.04 -0.51 8.78
N ALA A 9 12.75 0.61 8.57
CA ALA A 9 13.79 1.12 9.47
C ALA A 9 13.37 2.38 10.24
N LEU A 10 12.11 2.82 10.09
CA LEU A 10 11.60 4.05 10.70
C LEU A 10 10.81 3.74 11.97
N ASP A 11 10.77 4.69 12.90
CA ASP A 11 9.81 4.63 14.00
C ASP A 11 8.39 4.84 13.47
N SER A 12 7.38 4.44 14.26
CA SER A 12 5.98 4.44 13.82
C SER A 12 5.48 5.82 13.37
N LYS A 13 5.90 6.89 14.05
CA LYS A 13 5.50 8.26 13.70
C LYS A 13 6.11 8.69 12.36
N THR A 14 7.41 8.49 12.20
CA THR A 14 8.09 8.82 10.93
C THR A 14 7.58 7.95 9.79
N GLY A 15 7.23 6.69 10.06
CA GLY A 15 6.59 5.78 9.12
C GLY A 15 5.23 6.29 8.63
N GLU A 16 4.37 6.76 9.53
CA GLU A 16 3.08 7.37 9.18
C GLU A 16 3.25 8.60 8.27
N GLU A 17 4.17 9.51 8.58
CA GLU A 17 4.43 10.70 7.77
C GLU A 17 4.86 10.34 6.32
N ILE A 18 5.65 9.27 6.16
CA ILE A 18 6.04 8.76 4.84
C ILE A 18 4.84 8.17 4.08
N VAL A 19 3.97 7.43 4.76
CA VAL A 19 2.77 6.86 4.14
C VAL A 19 1.80 7.97 3.73
N GLU A 20 1.63 9.01 4.54
CA GLU A 20 0.84 10.20 4.20
C GLU A 20 1.38 10.93 2.96
N LEU A 21 2.70 11.05 2.84
CA LEU A 21 3.33 11.61 1.65
C LEU A 21 3.00 10.78 0.40
N PHE A 22 3.04 9.46 0.49
CA PHE A 22 2.64 8.59 -0.62
C PHE A 22 1.18 8.78 -0.99
N HIS A 23 0.27 8.89 -0.02
CA HIS A 23 -1.13 9.20 -0.29
C HIS A 23 -1.30 10.52 -1.05
N HIS A 24 -0.61 11.57 -0.62
CA HIS A 24 -0.67 12.87 -1.28
C HIS A 24 -0.22 12.79 -2.75
N LEU A 25 0.92 12.13 -3.00
CA LEU A 25 1.44 11.93 -4.35
C LEU A 25 0.49 11.08 -5.20
N ASN A 26 -0.14 10.06 -4.61
CA ASN A 26 -1.13 9.25 -5.32
C ASN A 26 -2.38 10.06 -5.71
N GLN A 27 -2.85 10.94 -4.83
CA GLN A 27 -3.97 11.85 -5.11
C GLN A 27 -3.65 12.86 -6.23
N GLN A 28 -2.36 13.19 -6.44
CA GLN A 28 -1.91 14.01 -7.56
C GLN A 28 -1.83 13.24 -8.90
N GLY A 29 -2.28 11.98 -8.93
CA GLY A 29 -2.31 11.14 -10.13
C GLY A 29 -1.09 10.23 -10.28
N GLN A 30 -0.19 10.19 -9.31
CA GLN A 30 1.00 9.35 -9.39
C GLN A 30 0.68 7.92 -8.96
N THR A 31 1.02 6.94 -9.80
CA THR A 31 0.95 5.52 -9.39
C THR A 31 2.10 5.19 -8.44
N ILE A 32 1.76 4.62 -7.28
CA ILE A 32 2.73 4.19 -6.26
C ILE A 32 2.55 2.70 -6.01
N ILE A 33 3.67 1.98 -6.00
CA ILE A 33 3.74 0.56 -5.64
C ILE A 33 4.65 0.48 -4.42
N ILE A 34 4.15 -0.07 -3.32
CA ILE A 34 4.88 -0.25 -2.07
C ILE A 34 5.01 -1.75 -1.80
N ILE A 35 6.22 -2.20 -1.52
CA ILE A 35 6.50 -3.53 -0.99
C ILE A 35 6.67 -3.36 0.52
N THR A 36 5.91 -4.12 1.30
CA THR A 36 5.99 -4.07 2.77
C THR A 36 5.54 -5.42 3.35
N HIS A 37 6.08 -5.75 4.52
CA HIS A 37 5.60 -6.83 5.37
C HIS A 37 4.68 -6.32 6.51
N ASP A 38 4.47 -5.01 6.59
CA ASP A 38 3.59 -4.36 7.57
C ASP A 38 2.14 -4.33 7.07
N ASP A 39 1.26 -5.06 7.75
CA ASP A 39 -0.17 -5.11 7.43
C ASP A 39 -0.88 -3.78 7.68
N GLU A 40 -0.42 -2.94 8.61
CA GLU A 40 -1.01 -1.62 8.86
C GLU A 40 -0.77 -0.70 7.66
N VAL A 41 0.46 -0.65 7.15
CA VAL A 41 0.80 0.10 5.93
C VAL A 41 0.05 -0.46 4.72
N ALA A 42 0.01 -1.78 4.56
CA ALA A 42 -0.68 -2.41 3.44
C ALA A 42 -2.19 -2.11 3.44
N SER A 43 -2.83 -2.08 4.62
CA SER A 43 -4.28 -1.83 4.77
C SER A 43 -4.73 -0.47 4.26
N GLN A 44 -3.82 0.50 4.16
CA GLN A 44 -4.11 1.84 3.66
C GLN A 44 -4.12 1.92 2.12
N ALA A 45 -3.60 0.90 1.43
CA ALA A 45 -3.52 0.89 -0.03
C ALA A 45 -4.89 0.65 -0.69
N GLN A 46 -5.09 1.18 -1.90
CA GLN A 46 -6.30 0.93 -2.70
C GLN A 46 -6.37 -0.51 -3.25
N ARG A 47 -5.21 -1.17 -3.39
CA ARG A 47 -5.10 -2.55 -3.84
C ARG A 47 -3.92 -3.21 -3.13
N ILE A 48 -4.13 -4.44 -2.67
CA ILE A 48 -3.14 -5.24 -1.95
C ILE A 48 -2.93 -6.54 -2.73
N LEU A 49 -1.70 -6.77 -3.16
CA LEU A 49 -1.27 -8.00 -3.80
C LEU A 49 -0.43 -8.80 -2.80
N ARG A 50 -0.83 -10.04 -2.51
CA ARG A 50 -0.04 -10.94 -1.67
C ARG A 50 0.65 -11.98 -2.54
N ILE A 51 1.98 -12.02 -2.46
CA ILE A 51 2.81 -12.98 -3.19
C ILE A 51 3.45 -13.94 -2.19
N ARG A 52 3.44 -15.23 -2.50
CA ARG A 52 4.12 -16.29 -1.74
C ARG A 52 4.73 -17.30 -2.72
N ASP A 53 5.99 -17.66 -2.50
CA ASP A 53 6.74 -18.62 -3.33
C ASP A 53 6.67 -18.28 -4.84
N GLY A 54 6.81 -17.00 -5.17
CA GLY A 54 6.74 -16.49 -6.55
C GLY A 54 5.34 -16.53 -7.18
N LYS A 55 4.29 -16.84 -6.42
CA LYS A 55 2.90 -16.90 -6.88
C LYS A 55 2.04 -15.82 -6.23
N LEU A 56 1.18 -15.19 -7.02
CA LEU A 56 0.13 -14.32 -6.49
C LEU A 56 -0.94 -15.20 -5.82
N ILE A 57 -1.13 -15.00 -4.51
CA ILE A 57 -2.07 -15.78 -3.69
C ILE A 57 -3.30 -14.98 -3.27
N ALA A 58 -3.25 -13.65 -3.31
CA ALA A 58 -4.41 -12.79 -3.10
C ALA A 58 -4.26 -11.48 -3.87
N ASP A 59 -5.40 -10.94 -4.30
CA ASP A 59 -5.55 -9.65 -4.95
C ASP A 59 -6.80 -9.00 -4.37
N LEU A 60 -6.62 -8.01 -3.50
CA LEU A 60 -7.69 -7.33 -2.78
C LEU A 60 -7.75 -5.89 -3.28
N SER A 61 -8.91 -5.43 -3.72
CA SER A 61 -9.11 -4.01 -4.07
C SER A 61 -10.17 -3.40 -3.18
N SER A 62 -9.94 -2.19 -2.68
CA SER A 62 -10.90 -1.48 -1.82
C SER A 62 -12.12 -0.95 -2.59
N HIS A 63 -12.15 -1.15 -3.92
CA HIS A 63 -13.25 -0.72 -4.79
C HIS A 63 -14.40 -1.73 -4.97
N GLU A 64 -14.34 -2.93 -4.37
CA GLU A 64 -15.40 -3.95 -4.55
C GLU A 64 -16.69 -3.74 -3.71
N SER A 65 -16.91 -2.58 -3.07
CA SER A 65 -18.15 -2.34 -2.26
C SER A 65 -18.95 -1.07 -2.59
N LYS A 66 -18.82 -0.49 -3.79
CA LYS A 66 -19.71 0.63 -4.22
C LYS A 66 -20.32 0.43 -5.61
N GLY A 67 -20.94 -0.73 -5.83
CA GLY A 67 -21.61 -1.07 -7.09
C GLY A 67 -22.82 -2.01 -6.96
N ALA A 68 -23.53 -2.00 -5.84
CA ALA A 68 -24.81 -2.69 -5.69
C ALA A 68 -25.64 -2.11 -4.51
N ALA A 69 -26.41 -1.05 -4.79
CA ALA A 69 -27.71 -0.70 -4.19
C ALA A 69 -28.11 0.71 -4.65
#